data_AF-A0A9E5BP51-F1
#
_entry.id   AF-A0A9E5BP51-F1
#
_cell.length_a   1.000
_cell.length_b   1.000
_cell.length_c   1.000
_cell.angle_alpha   90.00
_cell.angle_beta   90.00
_cell.angle_gamma   90.00
#
_symmetry.space_group_name_H-M   'P 1'
#
loop_
_entity.id
_entity.type
_entity.pdbx_description
1 polymer ?
#
loop_
_entity_poly.entity_id
_entity_poly.type
_entity_poly.pdbx_seq_one_letter_code
_entity_poly.pdbx_strand_id
1 'polypeptide(L)' 'MVRFIFVTGGVVSSLGKGIASASIATLLQSRGYKVRIRKLDPYLNIDPGTMNPYEHGEVYVTEDGAETDLD' A
#
# COMPACT_ATOMS: atom_id res chain seq x y z
N MET A 1 9.08 19.05 -10.49
CA MET A 1 9.31 18.74 -9.07
C MET A 1 8.33 17.64 -8.64
N VAL A 2 8.80 16.65 -7.89
CA VAL A 2 7.93 15.57 -7.38
C VAL A 2 7.06 16.13 -6.24
N ARG A 3 5.77 15.77 -6.23
CA ARG A 3 4.82 16.11 -5.15
C ARG A 3 4.53 14.87 -4.31
N PHE A 4 4.34 15.07 -3.01
CA PHE A 4 4.01 14.02 -2.06
C PHE A 4 2.62 14.27 -1.47
N ILE A 5 1.81 13.21 -1.40
CA ILE A 5 0.52 13.19 -0.71
C ILE A 5 0.65 12.12 0.37
N PHE A 6 0.50 12.51 1.63
CA PHE A 6 0.53 11.59 2.76
C PHE A 6 -0.90 11.21 3.14
N VAL A 7 -1.18 9.92 3.23
CA VAL A 7 -2.49 9.40 3.65
C VAL A 7 -2.34 8.79 5.03
N THR A 8 -3.07 9.35 6.01
CA THR A 8 -3.08 8.89 7.40
C THR A 8 -4.48 8.43 7.81
N GLY A 9 -4.55 7.48 8.75
CA GLY A 9 -5.81 7.01 9.33
C GLY A 9 -6.00 7.46 10.78
N GLY A 10 -7.22 7.78 11.16
CA GLY A 10 -7.60 8.06 12.55
C GLY A 10 -8.76 7.18 13.01
N VAL A 11 -9.01 7.18 14.32
CA VAL A 11 -10.11 6.49 14.99
C VAL A 11 -9.97 4.96 15.02
N VAL A 12 -10.06 4.27 13.88
CA VAL A 12 -9.98 2.79 13.81
C VAL A 12 -9.19 2.31 12.59
N SER A 13 -8.69 1.08 12.65
CA SER A 13 -8.13 0.35 11.51
C SER A 13 -9.24 -0.14 10.56
N SER A 14 -8.85 -0.75 9.44
CA SER A 14 -9.79 -1.36 8.46
C SER A 14 -10.80 -0.42 7.78
N LEU A 15 -10.54 0.89 7.79
CA LEU A 15 -11.36 1.90 7.09
C LEU A 15 -11.21 1.93 5.55
N GLY A 16 -10.49 0.99 4.95
CA GLY A 16 -10.27 0.99 3.49
C GLY A 16 -9.27 2.03 2.98
N LYS A 17 -8.23 2.36 3.77
CA LYS A 17 -7.22 3.36 3.42
C LYS A 17 -6.41 2.99 2.16
N GLY A 18 -6.09 1.71 1.97
CA GLY A 18 -5.41 1.21 0.76
C GLY A 18 -6.25 1.51 -0.49
N ILE A 19 -7.52 1.08 -0.48
CA ILE A 19 -8.48 1.33 -1.58
C ILE A 19 -8.69 2.82 -1.86
N ALA A 20 -8.82 3.66 -0.81
CA ALA A 20 -8.96 5.10 -0.99
C ALA A 20 -7.71 5.72 -1.65
N SER A 21 -6.51 5.30 -1.22
CA SER A 21 -5.24 5.77 -1.79
C SER A 21 -5.07 5.33 -3.25
N ALA A 22 -5.39 4.06 -3.55
CA ALA A 22 -5.40 3.52 -4.90
C ALA A 22 -6.38 4.28 -5.81
N SER A 23 -7.58 4.55 -5.33
CA SER A 23 -8.62 5.30 -6.08
C SER A 23 -8.18 6.74 -6.41
N ILE A 24 -7.54 7.43 -5.46
CA ILE A 24 -6.98 8.77 -5.68
C ILE A 24 -5.87 8.70 -6.74
N ALA A 25 -4.97 7.71 -6.66
CA ALA A 25 -3.92 7.54 -7.66
C ALA A 25 -4.50 7.30 -9.06
N THR A 26 -5.52 6.46 -9.19
CA THR A 26 -6.23 6.22 -10.46
C THR A 26 -6.82 7.52 -11.03
N LEU A 27 -7.44 8.36 -10.20
CA LEU A 27 -8.00 9.66 -10.62
C LEU A 27 -6.94 10.72 -10.99
N LEU A 28 -5.72 10.59 -10.48
CA LEU A 28 -4.60 11.44 -10.86
C LEU A 28 -3.95 10.93 -12.15
N GLN A 29 -3.80 9.61 -12.30
CA GLN A 29 -3.34 8.99 -13.54
C GLN A 29 -4.29 9.30 -14.70
N SER A 30 -5.61 9.28 -14.49
CA SER A 30 -6.59 9.67 -15.52
C SER A 30 -6.51 11.13 -15.94
N ARG A 31 -5.87 11.99 -15.14
CA ARG A 31 -5.56 13.38 -15.46
C ARG A 31 -4.17 13.56 -16.09
N GLY A 32 -3.49 12.48 -16.46
CA GLY A 32 -2.19 12.50 -17.12
C GLY A 32 -0.99 12.67 -16.19
N TYR A 33 -1.18 12.56 -14.87
CA TYR A 33 -0.07 12.60 -13.92
C TYR A 33 0.62 11.24 -13.79
N LYS A 34 1.95 11.23 -13.74
CA LYS A 34 2.71 10.04 -13.33
C LYS A 34 2.66 9.89 -11.81
N VAL A 35 1.98 8.85 -11.33
CA VAL A 35 1.78 8.58 -9.90
C VAL A 35 2.40 7.24 -9.52
N ARG A 36 2.97 7.16 -8.31
CA ARG A 36 3.39 5.93 -7.65
C ARG A 36 2.87 5.93 -6.22
N ILE A 37 2.47 4.77 -5.71
CA ILE A 37 2.06 4.55 -4.33
C ILE A 37 3.19 3.86 -3.57
N ARG A 38 3.27 4.09 -2.26
CA ARG A 38 4.15 3.34 -1.34
C ARG A 38 3.40 3.11 -0.03
N LYS A 39 3.35 1.86 0.42
CA LYS A 39 2.87 1.47 1.74
C LYS A 39 4.01 1.61 2.77
N LEU A 40 3.66 2.06 3.97
CA LEU A 40 4.55 2.11 5.13
C LEU A 40 3.92 1.27 6.23
N ASP A 41 4.39 0.04 6.38
CA ASP A 41 3.88 -0.87 7.39
C ASP A 41 4.61 -0.70 8.72
N PRO A 42 3.89 -0.52 9.84
CA PRO A 42 4.49 -0.29 11.16
C PRO A 42 4.83 -1.57 11.92
N TYR A 43 4.87 -2.73 11.25
CA TYR A 43 5.28 -3.99 11.87
C TYR A 43 6.81 -4.15 11.92
N LEU A 44 7.30 -5.08 12.77
CA LEU A 44 8.73 -5.32 12.95
C LEU A 44 9.32 -6.28 11.92
N ASN A 45 8.48 -7.10 11.28
CA ASN A 45 8.92 -8.01 10.23
C ASN A 45 9.64 -7.23 9.12
N ILE A 46 10.75 -7.76 8.65
CA ILE A 46 11.52 -7.14 7.55
C ILE A 46 10.70 -7.17 6.25
N ASP A 47 9.96 -8.26 6.06
CA ASP A 47 9.02 -8.54 4.98
C ASP A 47 7.86 -9.41 5.53
N PRO A 48 6.71 -9.50 4.84
CA PRO A 48 5.59 -10.32 5.29
C PRO A 48 5.73 -11.81 4.94
N GLY A 49 6.81 -12.26 4.30
CA GLY A 49 7.04 -13.67 3.94
C GLY A 49 7.09 -14.62 5.15
N THR A 50 7.32 -14.06 6.35
CA THR A 50 7.30 -14.79 7.62
C THR A 50 5.93 -14.82 8.32
N MET A 51 4.92 -14.15 7.78
CA MET A 51 3.57 -14.08 8.37
C MET A 51 2.71 -15.28 7.96
N ASN A 52 1.78 -15.68 8.83
CA ASN A 52 0.79 -16.70 8.49
C ASN A 52 -0.27 -16.12 7.53
N PRO A 53 -0.38 -16.60 6.28
CA PRO A 53 -1.25 -15.99 5.28
C PRO A 53 -2.75 -16.15 5.58
N TYR A 54 -3.13 -17.16 6.37
CA TYR A 54 -4.53 -17.36 6.76
C TYR A 54 -5.00 -16.36 7.82
N GLU A 55 -4.07 -15.71 8.52
CA GLU A 55 -4.37 -14.72 9.57
C GLU A 55 -4.11 -13.29 9.08
N HIS A 56 -3.09 -13.10 8.24
CA HIS A 56 -2.61 -11.78 7.83
C HIS A 56 -2.89 -11.41 6.38
N GLY A 57 -3.40 -12.34 5.57
CA GLY A 57 -3.67 -12.13 4.14
C GLY A 57 -2.51 -12.61 3.25
N GLU A 58 -2.67 -12.42 1.94
CA GLU A 58 -1.66 -12.85 0.97
C GLU A 58 -0.38 -12.01 1.07
N VAL A 59 0.74 -12.62 0.66
CA VAL A 59 2.00 -11.92 0.41
C VAL A 59 2.03 -11.59 -1.08
N TYR A 60 2.06 -10.30 -1.41
CA TYR A 60 2.17 -9.86 -2.80
C TYR A 60 3.64 -9.91 -3.25
N VAL A 61 3.89 -10.33 -4.49
CA VAL A 61 5.26 -10.38 -5.04
C VAL A 61 5.36 -9.45 -6.24
N THR A 62 6.25 -8.47 -6.15
CA THR A 62 6.51 -7.49 -7.24
C THR A 62 7.35 -8.09 -8.36
N GLU A 63 7.43 -7.41 -9.52
CA GLU A 63 8.21 -7.88 -10.69
C GLU A 63 9.71 -8.07 -10.40
N ASP A 64 10.26 -7.34 -9.44
CA ASP A 64 11.65 -7.47 -8.97
C ASP A 64 11.83 -8.53 -7.87
N GLY A 65 10.76 -9.24 -7.52
CA GLY A 65 10.78 -10.39 -6.60
C GLY A 65 10.70 -10.02 -5.12
N ALA A 66 10.34 -8.78 -4.77
CA ALA A 66 10.13 -8.41 -3.37
C ALA A 66 8.81 -8.98 -2.85
N GLU A 67 8.84 -9.63 -1.69
CA GLU A 67 7.66 -10.05 -0.92
C GLU A 67 7.15 -8.83 -0.12
N THR A 68 5.91 -8.41 -0.37
CA THR A 68 5.31 -7.20 0.18
C THR A 68 3.93 -7.45 0.77
N ASP A 69 3.44 -6.45 1.51
CA ASP A 69 2.06 -6.42 1.97
C ASP A 69 1.09 -6.44 0.77
N LEU A 70 -0.15 -6.84 1.01
CA LEU A 70 -1.19 -6.97 -0.02
C LEU A 70 -1.76 -5.63 -0.53
N ASP A 71 -1.46 -4.50 0.15
CA ASP A 71 -1.81 -3.15 -0.32
C ASP A 71 -0.91 -2.62 -1.46
#